data_AF-A0A5N6MDC8-F1
#
_entry.id   AF-A0A5N6MDC8-F1
#
_cell.length_a   1.000
_cell.length_b   1.000
_cell.length_c   1.000
_cell.angle_alpha   90.00
_cell.angle_beta   90.00
_cell.angle_gamma   90.00
#
_symmetry.space_group_name_H-M   'P 1'
#
loop_
_entity.id
_entity.type
_entity.pdbx_description
1 polymer ?
#
loop_
_entity_poly.entity_id
_entity_poly.type
_entity_poly.pdbx_seq_one_letter_code
_entity_poly.pdbx_strand_id
1 'polypeptide(L)'
;MKYLRFLRKRMNTKPSHGPIHFRAPSKILWRTIRGMIPHKTKRGAAALARLKVYEGVPTPYNRKKRMVIPDALKVLRLTAGHKYCLLGRLSSEVGWNHYETIKDLEKKRKEKAQVVYERKKQLNKLRAKAEKAAVEKLGSQLEVLAPVTY
;
A
#
# COMPACT_ATOMS: atom_id res chain seq x y z
N MET A 1 26.00 -4.76 7.42
CA MET A 1 24.70 -4.56 6.73
C MET A 1 24.02 -5.89 6.38
N LYS A 2 22.77 -6.10 6.84
CA LYS A 2 22.02 -7.38 6.70
C LYS A 2 21.78 -7.80 5.24
N TYR A 3 21.38 -6.86 4.37
CA TYR A 3 21.06 -7.16 2.97
C TYR A 3 22.30 -7.51 2.15
N LEU A 4 23.41 -6.78 2.33
CA LEU A 4 24.67 -7.09 1.63
C LEU A 4 25.19 -8.50 1.93
N ARG A 5 25.02 -8.98 3.17
CA ARG A 5 25.34 -10.38 3.51
C ARG A 5 24.46 -11.38 2.76
N PHE A 6 23.18 -11.05 2.54
CA PHE A 6 22.29 -11.87 1.71
C PHE A 6 22.78 -11.91 0.25
N LEU A 7 23.22 -10.78 -0.31
CA LEU A 7 23.74 -10.72 -1.69
C LEU A 7 24.98 -11.58 -1.91
N ARG A 8 25.82 -11.74 -0.89
CA ARG A 8 27.00 -12.61 -0.95
C ARG A 8 26.65 -14.10 -1.04
N LYS A 9 25.42 -14.50 -0.70
CA LYS A 9 24.97 -15.90 -0.82
C LYS A 9 24.70 -16.24 -2.28
N ARG A 10 25.66 -16.88 -2.95
CA ARG A 10 25.55 -17.36 -4.33
C ARG A 10 25.96 -18.83 -4.41
N MET A 11 25.41 -19.56 -5.36
CA MET A 11 25.92 -20.89 -5.70
C MET A 11 27.32 -20.73 -6.31
N ASN A 12 28.30 -21.50 -5.83
CA ASN A 12 29.70 -21.36 -6.26
C ASN A 12 29.93 -21.87 -7.69
N THR A 13 29.27 -22.98 -8.04
CA THR A 13 29.41 -23.64 -9.36
C THR A 13 28.73 -22.86 -10.48
N LYS A 14 27.45 -22.52 -10.32
CA LYS A 14 26.67 -21.77 -11.31
C LYS A 14 25.76 -20.75 -10.64
N PRO A 15 26.19 -19.47 -10.50
CA PRO A 15 25.42 -18.45 -9.78
C PRO A 15 23.98 -18.25 -10.27
N SER A 16 23.70 -18.49 -11.56
CA SER A 16 22.36 -18.37 -12.14
C SER A 16 21.36 -19.42 -11.63
N HIS A 17 21.83 -20.56 -11.12
CA HIS A 17 20.99 -21.60 -10.49
C HIS A 17 20.87 -21.41 -8.97
N GLY A 18 21.56 -20.41 -8.41
CA GLY A 18 21.57 -20.11 -6.99
C GLY A 18 20.40 -19.24 -6.52
N PRO A 19 20.49 -18.74 -5.27
CA PRO A 19 19.50 -17.81 -4.75
C PRO A 19 19.42 -16.53 -5.57
N ILE A 20 18.22 -16.23 -6.09
CA ILE A 20 17.96 -14.96 -6.78
C ILE A 20 17.72 -13.86 -5.75
N HIS A 21 18.49 -12.79 -5.90
CA HIS A 21 18.40 -11.61 -5.05
C HIS A 21 17.62 -10.53 -5.77
N PHE A 22 16.32 -10.43 -5.50
CA PHE A 22 15.52 -9.33 -6.05
C PHE A 22 16.02 -7.96 -5.53
N ARG A 23 15.79 -6.89 -6.30
CA ARG A 23 16.18 -5.53 -5.91
C ARG A 23 14.99 -4.63 -5.64
N ALA A 24 13.89 -4.85 -6.34
CA ALA A 24 12.66 -4.07 -6.16
C ALA A 24 12.03 -4.28 -4.76
N PRO A 25 11.59 -3.22 -4.07
CA PRO A 25 10.91 -3.30 -2.76
C PRO A 25 9.75 -4.30 -2.70
N SER A 26 8.88 -4.30 -3.71
CA SER A 26 7.74 -5.18 -3.93
C SER A 26 8.15 -6.65 -3.97
N LYS A 27 9.26 -6.96 -4.66
CA LYS A 27 9.81 -8.32 -4.72
C LYS A 27 10.50 -8.73 -3.43
N ILE A 28 11.07 -7.78 -2.68
CA ILE A 28 11.59 -8.05 -1.32
C ILE A 28 10.43 -8.40 -0.37
N LEU A 29 9.33 -7.65 -0.42
CA LEU A 29 8.12 -7.95 0.36
C LEU A 29 7.52 -9.31 -0.05
N TRP A 30 7.35 -9.54 -1.35
CA TRP A 30 6.86 -10.81 -1.89
C TRP A 30 7.74 -11.99 -1.45
N ARG A 31 9.06 -11.84 -1.48
CA ARG A 31 10.00 -12.89 -1.04
C ARG A 31 9.90 -13.14 0.47
N THR A 32 9.67 -12.10 1.27
CA THR A 32 9.44 -12.21 2.71
C THR A 32 8.15 -13.00 2.99
N ILE A 33 7.05 -12.65 2.33
CA ILE A 33 5.76 -13.37 2.48
C ILE A 33 5.86 -14.80 1.96
N ARG A 34 6.54 -15.04 0.83
CA ARG A 34 6.83 -16.39 0.33
C ARG A 34 7.59 -17.24 1.35
N GLY A 35 8.46 -16.64 2.16
CA GLY A 35 9.18 -17.32 3.24
C GLY A 35 8.30 -17.72 4.42
N MET A 36 7.17 -17.03 4.63
CA MET A 36 6.19 -17.31 5.69
C MET A 36 5.13 -18.35 5.27
N ILE A 37 5.04 -18.66 3.97
CA ILE A 37 4.04 -19.57 3.39
C ILE A 37 4.74 -20.87 2.95
N PRO A 38 4.10 -22.06 3.08
CA PRO A 38 4.59 -23.33 2.54
C PRO A 38 4.49 -23.37 0.99
N HIS A 39 5.26 -22.50 0.32
CA HIS A 39 5.17 -22.22 -1.11
C HIS A 39 5.59 -23.37 -2.03
N LYS A 40 6.19 -24.43 -1.49
CA LYS A 40 6.49 -25.67 -2.25
C LYS A 40 5.25 -26.55 -2.44
N THR A 41 4.20 -26.36 -1.64
CA THR A 41 2.93 -27.09 -1.77
C THR A 41 2.01 -26.40 -2.77
N LYS A 42 1.09 -27.16 -3.40
CA LYS A 42 0.07 -26.62 -4.33
C LYS A 42 -0.77 -25.52 -3.66
N ARG A 43 -1.16 -25.73 -2.40
CA ARG A 43 -1.92 -24.74 -1.59
C ARG A 43 -1.13 -23.45 -1.39
N GLY A 44 0.15 -23.55 -1.01
CA GLY A 44 1.00 -22.38 -0.79
C GLY A 44 1.28 -21.62 -2.08
N ALA A 45 1.49 -22.32 -3.20
CA ALA A 45 1.64 -21.71 -4.51
C ALA A 45 0.37 -20.95 -4.93
N ALA A 46 -0.82 -21.53 -4.72
CA ALA A 46 -2.09 -20.86 -4.99
C ALA A 46 -2.31 -19.61 -4.12
N ALA A 47 -1.95 -19.67 -2.83
CA ALA A 47 -2.01 -18.50 -1.95
C ALA A 47 -1.08 -17.37 -2.44
N LEU A 48 0.13 -17.72 -2.88
CA LEU A 48 1.09 -16.74 -3.39
C LEU A 48 0.66 -16.14 -4.73
N ALA A 49 -0.08 -16.88 -5.56
CA ALA A 49 -0.65 -16.39 -6.81
C ALA A 49 -1.75 -15.34 -6.60
N ARG A 50 -2.47 -15.38 -5.46
CA ARG A 50 -3.46 -14.36 -5.08
C ARG A 50 -2.82 -13.04 -4.64
N LEU A 51 -1.59 -13.10 -4.13
CA LEU A 51 -0.87 -11.92 -3.68
C LEU A 51 -0.33 -11.12 -4.86
N LYS A 52 -0.73 -9.84 -4.95
CA LYS A 52 -0.19 -8.87 -5.91
C LYS A 52 0.50 -7.75 -5.14
N VAL A 53 1.75 -7.46 -5.50
CA VAL A 53 2.58 -6.42 -4.86
C VAL A 53 3.14 -5.53 -5.95
N TYR A 54 3.04 -4.21 -5.76
CA TYR A 54 3.44 -3.20 -6.72
C TYR A 54 4.33 -2.14 -6.08
N GLU A 55 5.12 -1.46 -6.91
CA GLU A 55 5.77 -0.19 -6.55
C GLU A 55 4.82 0.96 -6.88
N GLY A 56 4.70 1.93 -5.96
CA GLY A 56 3.70 2.99 -6.10
C GLY A 56 2.27 2.44 -6.15
N VAL A 57 1.36 3.19 -6.76
CA VAL A 57 -0.06 2.81 -6.86
C VAL A 57 -0.51 2.83 -8.32
N PRO A 58 -0.41 1.70 -9.03
CA PRO A 58 -0.78 1.62 -10.44
C PRO A 58 -2.30 1.70 -10.64
N THR A 59 -2.72 2.02 -11.88
CA THR A 59 -4.11 1.87 -12.33
C THR A 59 -4.47 0.38 -12.33
N PRO A 60 -5.66 -0.03 -11.83
CA PRO A 60 -6.82 0.77 -11.41
C PRO A 60 -6.87 1.09 -9.89
N TYR A 61 -5.82 0.78 -9.13
CA TYR A 61 -5.84 0.90 -7.66
C TYR A 61 -5.70 2.34 -7.15
N ASN A 62 -5.19 3.25 -7.98
CA ASN A 62 -5.05 4.67 -7.66
C ASN A 62 -6.37 5.37 -7.33
N ARG A 63 -7.50 4.89 -7.85
CA ARG A 63 -8.85 5.44 -7.60
C ARG A 63 -9.60 4.70 -6.47
N LYS A 64 -9.08 3.57 -6.01
CA LYS A 64 -9.73 2.76 -4.96
C LYS A 64 -9.31 3.23 -3.58
N LYS A 65 -10.22 3.16 -2.59
CA LYS A 65 -9.88 3.37 -1.19
C LYS A 65 -8.90 2.27 -0.75
N ARG A 66 -7.73 2.68 -0.29
CA ARG A 66 -6.71 1.76 0.24
C ARG A 66 -6.94 1.55 1.72
N MET A 67 -6.83 0.31 2.15
CA MET A 67 -6.93 -0.07 3.56
C MET A 67 -5.56 -0.04 4.21
N VAL A 68 -5.55 0.11 5.53
CA VAL A 68 -4.35 0.11 6.37
C VAL A 68 -4.49 -1.03 7.37
N ILE A 69 -3.38 -1.70 7.68
CA ILE A 69 -3.31 -2.71 8.73
C ILE A 69 -2.69 -2.05 9.95
N PRO A 70 -3.47 -1.73 11.01
CA PRO A 70 -2.96 -1.01 12.19
C PRO A 70 -1.78 -1.74 12.83
N ASP A 71 -1.82 -3.07 12.85
CA ASP A 71 -0.77 -3.89 13.45
C ASP A 71 0.58 -3.80 12.74
N ALA A 72 0.62 -3.32 11.51
CA ALA A 72 1.85 -3.14 10.74
C ALA A 72 2.32 -1.68 10.71
N LEU A 73 1.60 -0.75 11.37
CA LEU A 73 1.94 0.67 11.33
C LEU A 73 3.15 0.99 12.20
N LYS A 74 4.17 1.56 11.57
CA LYS A 74 5.40 2.00 12.25
C LYS A 74 5.14 2.96 13.41
N VAL A 75 4.17 3.88 13.27
CA VAL A 75 3.84 4.85 14.35
C VAL A 75 3.27 4.17 15.59
N LEU A 76 2.60 3.02 15.44
CA LEU A 76 2.02 2.26 16.56
C LEU A 76 2.99 1.22 17.12
N ARG A 77 3.87 0.67 16.27
CA ARG A 77 4.75 -0.46 16.61
C ARG A 77 6.17 -0.07 16.99
N LEU A 78 6.62 1.15 16.69
CA LEU A 78 7.98 1.60 16.99
C LEU A 78 7.95 2.79 17.94
N THR A 79 8.68 2.68 19.05
CA THR A 79 8.86 3.77 20.02
C THR A 79 9.51 5.00 19.38
N ALA A 80 9.12 6.18 19.84
CA ALA A 80 9.73 7.44 19.40
C ALA A 80 11.25 7.42 19.62
N GLY A 81 12.01 8.06 18.72
CA GLY A 81 13.48 8.11 18.77
C GLY A 81 14.20 6.94 18.09
N HIS A 82 13.56 5.80 17.85
CA HIS A 82 14.20 4.67 17.16
C HIS A 82 14.37 4.92 15.66
N LYS A 83 15.60 4.74 15.18
CA LYS A 83 15.94 4.83 13.76
C LYS A 83 15.32 3.68 12.98
N TYR A 84 14.83 3.97 11.79
CA TYR A 84 14.24 3.00 10.88
C TYR A 84 14.78 3.19 9.46
N CYS A 85 14.65 2.17 8.64
CA CYS A 85 15.10 2.19 7.25
C CYS A 85 13.90 2.11 6.31
N LEU A 86 13.89 2.97 5.29
CA LEU A 86 12.90 2.90 4.23
C LEU A 86 13.32 1.85 3.20
N LEU A 87 12.41 0.91 2.92
CA LEU A 87 12.68 -0.17 1.97
C LEU A 87 13.01 0.34 0.57
N GLY A 88 12.38 1.44 0.13
CA GLY A 88 12.69 2.09 -1.15
C GLY A 88 14.13 2.59 -1.23
N ARG A 89 14.62 3.26 -0.18
CA ARG A 89 16.00 3.74 -0.10
C ARG A 89 16.99 2.58 -0.08
N LEU A 90 16.75 1.59 0.77
CA LEU A 90 17.58 0.38 0.82
C LEU A 90 17.66 -0.27 -0.58
N SER A 91 16.53 -0.37 -1.26
CA SER A 91 16.44 -0.98 -2.59
C SER A 91 17.26 -0.21 -3.64
N SER A 92 17.19 1.13 -3.62
CA SER A 92 17.99 1.99 -4.48
C SER A 92 19.50 1.74 -4.27
N GLU A 93 19.95 1.74 -3.01
CA GLU A 93 21.35 1.52 -2.65
C GLU A 93 21.89 0.14 -3.08
N VAL A 94 21.02 -0.87 -3.23
CA VAL A 94 21.44 -2.24 -3.62
C VAL A 94 21.30 -2.52 -5.12
N GLY A 95 20.88 -1.53 -5.93
CA GLY A 95 20.80 -1.63 -7.39
C GLY A 95 19.37 -1.72 -7.94
N TRP A 96 18.40 -1.08 -7.31
CA TRP A 96 17.07 -0.89 -7.91
C TRP A 96 16.98 0.46 -8.64
N ASN A 97 16.95 0.40 -9.98
CA ASN A 97 17.11 1.58 -10.83
C ASN A 97 15.86 2.45 -10.98
N HIS A 98 14.68 1.97 -10.59
CA HIS A 98 13.41 2.69 -10.83
C HIS A 98 12.96 3.57 -9.66
N TYR A 99 13.85 3.84 -8.70
CA TYR A 99 13.53 4.62 -7.51
C TYR A 99 13.03 6.03 -7.86
N GLU A 100 13.79 6.78 -8.67
CA GLU A 100 13.39 8.14 -9.06
C GLU A 100 12.17 8.14 -10.00
N THR A 101 12.10 7.20 -10.96
CA THR A 101 10.93 7.08 -11.86
C THR A 101 9.62 6.89 -11.09
N ILE A 102 9.61 6.00 -10.08
CA ILE A 102 8.41 5.75 -9.26
C ILE A 102 8.06 6.98 -8.42
N LYS A 103 9.05 7.69 -7.90
CA LYS A 103 8.85 8.92 -7.13
C LYS A 103 8.16 10.01 -7.96
N ASP A 104 8.57 10.18 -9.22
CA ASP A 104 7.95 11.14 -10.15
C ASP A 104 6.52 10.74 -10.52
N LEU A 105 6.29 9.45 -10.79
CA LEU A 105 4.94 8.94 -11.07
C LEU A 105 4.00 9.10 -9.87
N GLU A 106 4.49 8.85 -8.65
CA GLU A 106 3.73 9.06 -7.43
C GLU A 106 3.45 10.55 -7.15
N LYS A 107 4.37 11.45 -7.51
CA LYS A 107 4.14 12.90 -7.45
C LYS A 107 2.96 13.30 -8.36
N LYS A 108 3.03 12.91 -9.63
CA LYS A 108 1.94 13.13 -10.62
C LYS A 108 0.61 12.52 -10.15
N ARG A 109 0.65 11.34 -9.52
CA ARG A 109 -0.54 10.69 -8.96
C ARG A 109 -1.15 11.48 -7.80
N LYS A 110 -0.32 12.02 -6.90
CA LYS A 110 -0.76 12.82 -5.75
C LYS A 110 -1.37 14.14 -6.18
N GLU A 111 -0.79 14.81 -7.18
CA GLU A 111 -1.36 16.03 -7.77
C GLU A 111 -2.78 15.79 -8.29
N LYS A 112 -2.98 14.73 -9.09
CA LYS A 112 -4.31 14.32 -9.57
C LYS A 112 -5.26 13.98 -8.42
N ALA A 113 -4.77 13.30 -7.37
CA ALA A 113 -5.57 12.95 -6.21
C ALA A 113 -6.01 14.19 -5.40
N GLN A 114 -5.17 15.23 -5.34
CA GLN A 114 -5.51 16.48 -4.65
C GLN A 114 -6.69 17.18 -5.33
N VAL A 115 -6.68 17.28 -6.66
CA VAL A 115 -7.80 17.88 -7.41
C VAL A 115 -9.11 17.15 -7.14
N VAL A 116 -9.09 15.81 -7.14
CA VAL A 116 -10.27 14.99 -6.82
C VAL A 116 -10.73 15.21 -5.38
N TYR A 117 -9.79 15.33 -4.45
CA TYR A 117 -10.09 15.56 -3.04
C TYR A 117 -10.74 16.93 -2.80
N GLU A 118 -10.21 18.01 -3.38
CA GLU A 118 -10.81 19.34 -3.26
C GLU A 118 -12.23 19.38 -3.84
N ARG A 119 -12.45 18.77 -5.01
CA ARG A 119 -13.79 18.61 -5.59
C ARG A 119 -14.72 17.85 -4.64
N LYS A 120 -14.24 16.74 -4.06
CA LYS A 120 -15.02 15.95 -3.10
C LYS A 120 -15.35 16.75 -1.84
N LYS A 121 -14.42 17.55 -1.33
CA LYS A 121 -14.62 18.43 -0.16
C LYS A 121 -15.71 19.46 -0.42
N GLN A 122 -15.71 20.11 -1.59
CA GLN A 122 -16.77 21.05 -1.98
C GLN A 122 -18.12 20.36 -2.12
N LEU A 123 -18.17 19.20 -2.79
CA LEU A 123 -19.41 18.42 -2.92
C LEU A 123 -19.96 17.98 -1.56
N ASN A 124 -19.10 17.55 -0.63
CA ASN A 124 -19.51 17.20 0.72
C ASN A 124 -20.08 18.41 1.48
N LYS A 125 -19.50 19.61 1.30
CA LYS A 125 -20.03 20.85 1.90
C LYS A 125 -21.41 21.19 1.35
N LEU A 126 -21.61 21.05 0.03
CA LEU A 126 -22.91 21.25 -0.61
C LEU A 126 -23.93 20.21 -0.15
N ARG A 127 -23.51 18.94 -0.06
CA ARG A 127 -24.34 17.85 0.45
C ARG A 127 -24.82 18.13 1.87
N ALA A 128 -23.92 18.54 2.78
CA ALA A 128 -24.29 18.89 4.14
C ALA A 128 -25.29 20.07 4.22
N LYS A 129 -25.18 21.06 3.32
CA LYS A 129 -26.18 22.13 3.22
C LYS A 129 -27.54 21.61 2.72
N ALA A 130 -27.53 20.76 1.70
CA ALA A 130 -28.73 20.16 1.15
C ALA A 130 -29.43 19.23 2.15
N GLU A 131 -28.67 18.44 2.91
CA GLU A 131 -29.18 17.59 3.99
C GLU A 131 -29.87 18.44 5.07
N LYS A 132 -29.27 19.56 5.51
CA LYS A 132 -29.93 20.49 6.45
C LYS A 132 -31.25 21.06 5.91
N ALA A 133 -31.27 21.50 4.67
CA ALA A 133 -32.48 22.02 4.03
C ALA A 133 -33.55 20.94 3.81
N ALA A 134 -33.15 19.67 3.58
CA ALA A 134 -34.07 18.56 3.46
C ALA A 134 -34.65 18.14 4.81
N VAL A 135 -33.85 18.17 5.88
CA VAL A 135 -34.28 17.85 7.24
C VAL A 135 -35.43 18.76 7.70
N GLU A 136 -35.33 20.06 7.42
CA GLU A 136 -36.39 21.04 7.70
C GLU A 136 -37.71 20.70 6.98
N LYS A 137 -37.63 20.15 5.76
CA LYS A 137 -38.81 19.76 4.97
C LYS A 137 -39.40 18.41 5.37
N LEU A 138 -38.56 17.45 5.76
CA LEU A 138 -38.98 16.09 6.12
C LEU A 138 -39.66 16.03 7.50
N GLY A 139 -39.31 16.94 8.42
CA GLY A 139 -40.02 17.10 9.71
C GLY A 139 -40.25 15.77 10.44
N SER A 140 -41.51 15.44 10.70
CA SER A 140 -41.94 14.23 11.43
C SER A 140 -41.63 12.91 10.72
N GLN A 141 -41.38 12.91 9.40
CA GLN A 141 -41.02 11.69 8.67
C GLN A 141 -39.63 11.16 9.06
N LEU A 142 -38.76 12.02 9.58
CA LEU A 142 -37.45 11.60 10.11
C LEU A 142 -37.59 10.78 11.40
N GLU A 143 -38.60 11.05 12.23
CA GLU A 143 -38.86 10.29 13.47
C GLU A 143 -39.26 8.84 13.17
N VAL A 144 -39.92 8.62 12.04
CA VAL A 144 -40.27 7.27 11.54
C VAL A 144 -39.04 6.52 11.02
N LEU A 145 -38.07 7.24 10.44
CA LEU A 145 -36.84 6.65 9.90
C LEU A 145 -35.74 6.44 10.96
N ALA A 146 -35.75 7.21 12.05
CA ALA A 146 -34.76 7.18 13.12
C ALA A 146 -34.51 5.78 13.74
N PRO A 147 -35.51 4.89 13.94
CA PRO A 147 -35.28 3.55 14.50
C PRO A 147 -34.60 2.59 13.51
N VAL A 148 -34.59 2.93 12.21
CA VAL A 148 -34.09 2.07 11.12
C VAL A 148 -32.70 2.51 10.64
N THR A 149 -32.30 3.75 10.94
CA THR A 149 -30.99 4.31 10.57
C THR A 149 -29.96 4.12 11.69
N TYR A 150 -28.80 3.53 11.37
CA TYR A 150 -27.62 3.38 12.25
C TYR A 150 -26.71 4.61 12.23
#